data_AF-A0A4Q8LUN0-F1
#
_entry.id   AF-A0A4Q8LUN0-F1
#
_cell.length_a   1.000
_cell.length_b   1.000
_cell.length_c   1.000
_cell.angle_alpha   90.00
_cell.angle_beta   90.00
_cell.angle_gamma   90.00
#
_symmetry.space_group_name_H-M   'P 1'
#
loop_
_entity.id
_entity.type
_entity.pdbx_description
1 polymer ?
#
loop_
_entity_poly.entity_id
_entity_poly.type
_entity_poly.pdbx_seq_one_letter_code
_entity_poly.pdbx_strand_id
1 'polypeptide(L)'
;MNEQTSNPNAINEGTNEQAAVSSLPARPEPKPEVVTEVQPEVQKETDSQAADKRKQVLDEAVSALALTKSALAALDEKESARALATLAEVTGKLELIVAREPTLALAPVDVRTIVHDLFANTETVEAMTDEALHALKHGEVQQARHVLALLASEIVIVVTNIPLASYPAAVKSVVPLIDQGKIEEAKAALQAALSTLVETHSVHPLPALRARLLLKRAETLVEDGQRSEASNERLETLLNEARQQLEMAELLGYGKKKDFEPLYAELKKVKQKTAGGGGGKGWLDEVKAKLSKLF
;
A
#
# COMPACT_ATOMS: atom_id res chain seq x y z
N MET A 1 49.92 1.04 10.75
CA MET A 1 49.59 1.89 9.59
C MET A 1 48.11 1.72 9.33
N ASN A 2 47.35 2.74 9.75
CA ASN A 2 45.96 2.95 9.38
C ASN A 2 45.89 3.30 7.89
N GLU A 3 44.76 2.95 7.27
CA GLU A 3 43.98 3.70 6.26
C GLU A 3 43.17 2.68 5.44
N GLN A 4 41.91 2.87 5.08
CA GLN A 4 40.87 3.80 5.52
C GLN A 4 39.60 3.23 4.86
N THR A 5 38.52 3.14 5.62
CA THR A 5 37.21 2.66 5.18
C THR A 5 36.64 3.56 4.08
N SER A 6 36.31 2.99 2.92
CA SER A 6 35.61 3.69 1.84
C SER A 6 34.28 4.25 2.33
N ASN A 7 34.12 5.55 2.14
CA ASN A 7 32.98 6.35 2.53
C ASN A 7 31.76 6.04 1.62
N PRO A 8 30.56 5.73 2.17
CA PRO A 8 29.36 5.42 1.38
C PRO A 8 28.70 6.64 0.70
N ASN A 9 29.33 7.82 0.78
CA ASN A 9 28.83 9.08 0.18
C ASN A 9 29.53 9.48 -1.13
N ALA A 10 30.10 8.53 -1.87
CA ALA A 10 30.58 8.82 -3.23
C ALA A 10 29.37 9.06 -4.15
N ILE A 11 29.10 10.33 -4.41
CA ILE A 11 28.15 10.82 -5.40
C ILE A 11 28.56 10.22 -6.74
N ASN A 12 27.76 9.29 -7.24
CA ASN A 12 27.96 8.70 -8.54
C ASN A 12 27.53 9.76 -9.58
N GLU A 13 28.49 10.51 -10.12
CA GLU A 13 28.34 11.36 -11.30
C GLU A 13 28.20 10.51 -12.58
N GLY A 14 27.27 9.56 -12.55
CA GLY A 14 26.76 8.87 -13.72
C GLY A 14 25.47 9.56 -14.12
N THR A 15 25.48 10.27 -15.25
CA THR A 15 24.28 10.75 -15.93
C THR A 15 23.38 9.54 -16.20
N ASN A 16 22.43 9.31 -15.31
CA ASN A 16 21.43 8.28 -15.48
C ASN A 16 20.49 8.80 -16.57
N GLU A 17 20.58 8.28 -17.80
CA GLU A 17 19.60 8.48 -18.89
C GLU A 17 18.24 7.82 -18.56
N GLN A 18 17.79 7.89 -17.31
CA GLN A 18 16.36 7.98 -17.05
C GLN A 18 16.00 9.40 -17.44
N ALA A 19 15.28 9.60 -18.54
CA ALA A 19 14.73 10.89 -18.91
C ALA A 19 14.19 11.56 -17.64
N ALA A 20 14.91 12.58 -17.15
CA ALA A 20 14.56 13.26 -15.92
C ALA A 20 13.16 13.79 -16.14
N VAL A 21 12.18 13.28 -15.38
CA VAL A 21 10.81 13.79 -15.40
C VAL A 21 10.91 15.30 -15.23
N SER A 22 10.61 16.04 -16.29
CA SER A 22 11.04 17.44 -16.41
C SER A 22 10.31 18.33 -15.40
N SER A 23 9.13 17.91 -14.97
CA SER A 23 8.29 18.54 -13.96
C SER A 23 8.74 18.26 -12.52
N LEU A 24 9.62 17.28 -12.28
CA LEU A 24 10.08 17.00 -10.93
C LEU A 24 11.14 18.01 -10.46
N PRO A 25 10.98 18.55 -9.24
CA PRO A 25 12.00 19.42 -8.66
C PRO A 25 13.29 18.64 -8.39
N ALA A 26 14.42 19.33 -8.48
CA ALA A 26 15.74 18.73 -8.24
C ALA A 26 15.95 18.23 -6.80
N ARG A 27 15.08 18.63 -5.86
CA ARG A 27 15.10 18.19 -4.46
C ARG A 27 13.67 17.94 -3.98
N PRO A 28 13.47 17.00 -3.04
CA PRO A 28 12.17 16.79 -2.40
C PRO A 28 11.63 18.08 -1.79
N GLU A 29 10.34 18.36 -1.99
CA GLU A 29 9.69 19.53 -1.42
C GLU A 29 9.38 19.30 0.07
N PRO A 30 9.47 20.34 0.91
CA PRO A 30 9.23 20.20 2.34
C PRO A 30 7.76 19.91 2.61
N LYS A 31 7.51 19.04 3.60
CA LYS A 31 6.15 18.82 4.11
C LYS A 31 5.78 19.89 5.13
N PRO A 32 4.52 20.37 5.15
CA PRO A 32 4.03 21.25 6.19
C PRO A 32 4.24 20.65 7.58
N GLU A 33 4.51 21.49 8.58
CA GLU A 33 4.81 21.06 9.95
C GLU A 33 3.68 20.17 10.52
N VAL A 34 2.43 20.61 10.39
CA VAL A 34 1.25 19.85 10.86
C VAL A 34 1.11 18.46 10.20
N VAL A 35 1.58 18.30 8.96
CA VAL A 35 1.58 17.01 8.25
C VAL A 35 2.68 16.12 8.80
N THR A 36 3.85 16.68 9.09
CA THR A 36 4.95 15.96 9.74
C THR A 36 4.56 15.50 11.14
N GLU A 37 3.82 16.33 11.87
CA GLU A 37 3.40 15.99 13.22
C GLU A 37 2.42 14.80 13.29
N VAL A 38 1.59 14.57 12.27
CA VAL A 38 0.68 13.41 12.22
C VAL A 38 1.34 12.12 11.71
N GLN A 39 2.62 12.18 11.32
CA GLN A 39 3.34 11.04 10.77
C GLN A 39 3.42 9.83 11.72
N PRO A 40 3.59 9.99 13.05
CA PRO A 40 3.53 8.86 13.98
C PRO A 40 2.18 8.16 13.99
N GLU A 41 1.06 8.90 13.90
CA GLU A 41 -0.27 8.32 13.80
C GLU A 41 -0.54 7.65 12.45
N VAL A 42 0.03 8.18 11.36
CA VAL A 42 0.02 7.51 10.05
C VAL A 42 0.71 6.14 10.16
N GLN A 43 1.89 6.08 10.79
CA GLN A 43 2.60 4.80 10.99
C GLN A 43 1.79 3.84 11.84
N LYS A 44 1.20 4.32 12.95
CA LYS A 44 0.36 3.49 13.81
C LYS A 44 -0.85 2.90 13.08
N GLU A 45 -1.53 3.71 12.25
CA GLU A 45 -2.66 3.23 11.45
C GLU A 45 -2.21 2.19 10.43
N THR A 46 -1.07 2.44 9.77
CA THR A 46 -0.44 1.50 8.82
C THR A 46 -0.19 0.15 9.47
N ASP A 47 0.43 0.16 10.65
CA ASP A 47 0.74 -1.06 11.41
C ASP A 47 -0.53 -1.79 11.84
N SER A 48 -1.57 -1.05 12.24
CA SER A 48 -2.87 -1.63 12.61
C SER A 48 -3.54 -2.33 11.44
N GLN A 49 -3.61 -1.69 10.28
CA GLN A 49 -4.23 -2.27 9.09
C GLN A 49 -3.46 -3.52 8.60
N ALA A 50 -2.13 -3.47 8.64
CA ALA A 50 -1.30 -4.64 8.35
C ALA A 50 -1.52 -5.77 9.36
N ALA A 51 -1.63 -5.44 10.66
CA ALA A 51 -1.92 -6.43 11.71
C ALA A 51 -3.30 -7.09 11.52
N ASP A 52 -4.32 -6.34 11.11
CA ASP A 52 -5.64 -6.89 10.83
C ASP A 52 -5.64 -7.88 9.67
N LYS A 53 -4.85 -7.61 8.61
CA LYS A 53 -4.63 -8.58 7.53
C LYS A 53 -3.83 -9.79 7.98
N ARG A 54 -2.82 -9.62 8.85
CA ARG A 54 -2.04 -10.75 9.41
C ARG A 54 -2.90 -11.71 10.23
N LYS A 55 -3.93 -11.24 10.92
CA LYS A 55 -4.88 -12.11 11.64
C LYS A 55 -5.67 -13.05 10.70
N GLN A 56 -5.72 -12.74 9.41
CA GLN A 56 -6.39 -13.56 8.39
C GLN A 56 -5.46 -14.61 7.77
N VAL A 57 -4.16 -14.58 8.10
CA VAL A 57 -3.20 -15.59 7.65
C VAL A 57 -3.52 -16.92 8.30
N LEU A 58 -3.56 -17.97 7.48
CA LEU A 58 -3.86 -19.32 7.94
C LEU A 58 -2.56 -20.08 8.14
N ASP A 59 -2.29 -20.51 9.38
CA ASP A 59 -1.08 -21.28 9.73
C ASP A 59 -0.96 -22.56 8.89
N GLU A 60 -2.08 -23.22 8.59
CA GLU A 60 -2.08 -24.37 7.69
C GLU A 60 -1.65 -24.01 6.27
N ALA A 61 -2.02 -22.84 5.75
CA ALA A 61 -1.65 -22.38 4.41
C ALA A 61 -0.17 -21.99 4.36
N VAL A 62 0.32 -21.28 5.39
CA VAL A 62 1.74 -20.96 5.56
C VAL A 62 2.57 -22.24 5.59
N SER A 63 2.14 -23.20 6.39
CA SER A 63 2.78 -24.51 6.49
C SER A 63 2.76 -25.25 5.16
N ALA A 64 1.63 -25.27 4.45
CA ALA A 64 1.52 -25.91 3.14
C ALA A 64 2.48 -25.28 2.11
N LEU A 65 2.62 -23.96 2.10
CA LEU A 65 3.58 -23.28 1.23
C LEU A 65 5.02 -23.62 1.59
N ALA A 66 5.38 -23.57 2.87
CA ALA A 66 6.72 -23.92 3.34
C ALA A 66 7.09 -25.37 3.01
N LEU A 67 6.16 -26.31 3.23
CA LEU A 67 6.33 -27.72 2.88
C LEU A 67 6.42 -27.93 1.37
N THR A 68 5.67 -27.17 0.55
CA THR A 68 5.81 -27.22 -0.91
C THR A 68 7.25 -26.87 -1.32
N LYS A 69 7.83 -25.81 -0.74
CA LYS A 69 9.24 -25.44 -0.97
C LYS A 69 10.21 -26.51 -0.46
N SER A 70 9.91 -27.14 0.69
CA SER A 70 10.71 -28.25 1.21
C SER A 70 10.65 -29.50 0.33
N ALA A 71 9.50 -29.80 -0.28
CA ALA A 71 9.37 -30.90 -1.22
C ALA A 71 10.20 -30.65 -2.48
N LEU A 72 10.22 -29.40 -2.97
CA LEU A 72 11.07 -29.00 -4.08
C LEU A 72 12.56 -29.20 -3.74
N ALA A 73 12.99 -28.76 -2.56
CA ALA A 73 14.37 -28.98 -2.08
C ALA A 73 14.72 -30.48 -1.96
N ALA A 74 13.79 -31.31 -1.46
CA ALA A 74 14.00 -32.75 -1.40
C ALA A 74 14.14 -33.38 -2.81
N LEU A 75 13.42 -32.87 -3.81
CA LEU A 75 13.61 -33.30 -5.21
C LEU A 75 14.98 -32.87 -5.77
N ASP A 76 15.48 -31.69 -5.40
CA ASP A 76 16.85 -31.26 -5.74
C ASP A 76 17.92 -32.18 -5.12
N GLU A 77 17.68 -32.63 -3.88
CA GLU A 77 18.53 -33.58 -3.16
C GLU A 77 18.33 -35.05 -3.61
N LYS A 78 17.43 -35.29 -4.58
CA LYS A 78 17.04 -36.62 -5.08
C LYS A 78 16.38 -37.53 -4.04
N GLU A 79 15.85 -36.95 -2.96
CA GLU A 79 15.16 -37.64 -1.87
C GLU A 79 13.66 -37.84 -2.20
N SER A 80 13.36 -38.67 -3.20
CA SER A 80 11.99 -38.86 -3.71
C SER A 80 10.98 -39.31 -2.66
N ALA A 81 11.38 -40.21 -1.75
CA ALA A 81 10.51 -40.68 -0.67
C ALA A 81 10.13 -39.55 0.31
N ARG A 82 11.09 -38.67 0.63
CA ARG A 82 10.86 -37.48 1.48
C ARG A 82 10.01 -36.44 0.77
N ALA A 83 10.21 -36.24 -0.53
CA ALA A 83 9.38 -35.35 -1.34
C ALA A 83 7.91 -35.82 -1.32
N LEU A 84 7.66 -37.11 -1.55
CA LEU A 84 6.31 -37.69 -1.53
C LEU A 84 5.64 -37.55 -0.16
N ALA A 85 6.35 -37.86 0.93
CA ALA A 85 5.84 -37.69 2.29
C ALA A 85 5.46 -36.23 2.57
N THR A 86 6.34 -35.29 2.20
CA THR A 86 6.11 -33.85 2.33
C THR A 86 4.89 -33.40 1.51
N LEU A 87 4.74 -33.85 0.26
CA LEU A 87 3.59 -33.50 -0.59
C LEU A 87 2.27 -34.07 -0.07
N ALA A 88 2.29 -35.23 0.59
CA ALA A 88 1.12 -35.78 1.27
C ALA A 88 0.68 -34.87 2.43
N GLU A 89 1.62 -34.35 3.22
CA GLU A 89 1.32 -33.37 4.27
C GLU A 89 0.76 -32.06 3.71
N VAL A 90 1.35 -31.54 2.61
CA VAL A 90 0.82 -30.35 1.90
C VAL A 90 -0.62 -30.58 1.49
N THR A 91 -0.90 -31.72 0.86
CA THR A 91 -2.25 -32.08 0.41
C THR A 91 -3.22 -32.13 1.59
N GLY A 92 -2.87 -32.82 2.67
CA GLY A 92 -3.73 -32.91 3.86
C GLY A 92 -4.06 -31.55 4.47
N LYS A 93 -3.08 -30.64 4.54
CA LYS A 93 -3.29 -29.27 5.05
C LYS A 93 -4.23 -28.45 4.16
N LEU A 94 -4.05 -28.52 2.84
CA LEU A 94 -4.89 -27.79 1.88
C LEU A 94 -6.34 -28.31 1.90
N GLU A 95 -6.54 -29.63 1.95
CA GLU A 95 -7.87 -30.23 2.06
C GLU A 95 -8.57 -29.83 3.36
N LEU A 96 -7.84 -29.72 4.47
CA LEU A 96 -8.39 -29.27 5.75
C LEU A 96 -8.89 -27.82 5.67
N ILE A 97 -8.15 -26.93 5.01
CA ILE A 97 -8.58 -25.55 4.78
C ILE A 97 -9.87 -25.53 3.95
N VAL A 98 -9.90 -26.25 2.82
CA VAL A 98 -11.08 -26.34 1.94
C VAL A 98 -12.29 -26.94 2.67
N ALA A 99 -12.08 -27.94 3.54
CA ALA A 99 -13.15 -28.56 4.31
C ALA A 99 -13.73 -27.63 5.39
N ARG A 100 -12.89 -26.81 6.03
CA ARG A 100 -13.30 -25.84 7.05
C ARG A 100 -13.99 -24.62 6.45
N GLU A 101 -13.49 -24.15 5.30
CA GLU A 101 -14.00 -22.97 4.61
C GLU A 101 -14.23 -23.26 3.12
N PRO A 102 -15.33 -23.96 2.74
CA PRO A 102 -15.57 -24.40 1.37
C PRO A 102 -15.71 -23.27 0.34
N THR A 103 -16.03 -22.06 0.80
CA THR A 103 -16.17 -20.87 -0.04
C THR A 103 -14.89 -20.03 -0.13
N LEU A 104 -13.84 -20.38 0.61
CA LEU A 104 -12.58 -19.66 0.58
C LEU A 104 -11.87 -19.92 -0.75
N ALA A 105 -11.71 -18.88 -1.57
CA ALA A 105 -11.04 -19.00 -2.86
C ALA A 105 -9.51 -18.86 -2.75
N LEU A 106 -9.06 -18.01 -1.82
CA LEU A 106 -7.67 -17.61 -1.64
C LEU A 106 -7.30 -17.80 -0.16
N ALA A 107 -6.29 -18.61 0.11
CA ALA A 107 -5.76 -18.79 1.47
C ALA A 107 -4.56 -17.85 1.70
N PRO A 108 -4.66 -16.86 2.60
CA PRO A 108 -3.57 -15.92 2.85
C PRO A 108 -2.37 -16.58 3.55
N VAL A 109 -1.16 -16.27 3.09
CA VAL A 109 0.10 -16.86 3.61
C VAL A 109 1.14 -15.82 4.03
N ASP A 110 1.07 -14.60 3.51
CA ASP A 110 2.03 -13.55 3.85
C ASP A 110 1.39 -12.17 3.68
N VAL A 111 1.87 -11.21 4.47
CA VAL A 111 1.40 -9.82 4.45
C VAL A 111 2.60 -8.88 4.49
N ARG A 112 2.79 -8.13 3.42
CA ARG A 112 3.82 -7.09 3.29
C ARG A 112 3.19 -5.72 3.12
N THR A 113 3.86 -4.71 3.66
CA THR A 113 3.45 -3.31 3.55
C THR A 113 4.46 -2.56 2.68
N ILE A 114 3.97 -1.83 1.69
CA ILE A 114 4.76 -0.91 0.88
C ILE A 114 4.26 0.50 1.18
N VAL A 115 5.17 1.45 1.36
CA VAL A 115 4.81 2.86 1.56
C VAL A 115 5.44 3.65 0.41
N HIS A 116 4.60 4.25 -0.40
CA HIS A 116 4.98 5.25 -1.40
C HIS A 116 4.60 6.61 -0.85
N ASP A 117 5.57 7.43 -0.49
CA ASP A 117 5.29 8.74 0.09
C ASP A 117 5.88 9.84 -0.79
N LEU A 118 5.00 10.51 -1.53
CA LEU A 118 5.35 11.62 -2.40
C LEU A 118 5.68 12.88 -1.58
N PHE A 119 6.83 13.49 -1.88
CA PHE A 119 7.29 14.76 -1.32
C PHE A 119 7.19 15.86 -2.39
N ALA A 120 5.95 16.20 -2.73
CA ALA A 120 5.61 17.22 -3.71
C ALA A 120 4.35 17.99 -3.27
N ASN A 121 4.20 19.23 -3.72
CA ASN A 121 2.98 20.04 -3.64
C ASN A 121 2.01 19.72 -4.79
N THR A 122 0.80 20.28 -4.69
CA THR A 122 -0.28 20.04 -5.65
C THR A 122 0.08 20.57 -7.05
N GLU A 123 0.81 21.69 -7.14
CA GLU A 123 1.27 22.25 -8.41
C GLU A 123 2.25 21.31 -9.15
N THR A 124 3.19 20.71 -8.42
CA THR A 124 4.14 19.73 -8.98
C THR A 124 3.40 18.47 -9.44
N VAL A 125 2.43 17.99 -8.66
CA VAL A 125 1.63 16.83 -9.05
C VAL A 125 0.78 17.09 -10.29
N GLU A 126 0.19 18.27 -10.41
CA GLU A 126 -0.53 18.69 -11.61
C GLU A 126 0.42 18.74 -12.82
N ALA A 127 1.59 19.36 -12.68
CA ALA A 127 2.59 19.44 -13.76
C ALA A 127 3.08 18.06 -14.22
N MET A 128 3.35 17.14 -13.29
CA MET A 128 3.72 15.76 -13.60
C MET A 128 2.59 15.01 -14.29
N THR A 129 1.35 15.23 -13.86
CA THR A 129 0.18 14.60 -14.50
C THR A 129 0.04 15.09 -15.94
N ASP A 130 0.22 16.38 -16.18
CA ASP A 130 0.21 16.97 -17.51
C ASP A 130 1.35 16.45 -18.39
N GLU A 131 2.56 16.29 -17.84
CA GLU A 131 3.70 15.69 -18.54
C GLU A 131 3.40 14.24 -18.96
N ALA A 132 2.84 13.43 -18.06
CA ALA A 132 2.43 12.06 -18.36
C ALA A 132 1.36 12.01 -19.46
N LEU A 133 0.34 12.88 -19.37
CA LEU A 133 -0.71 13.00 -20.38
C LEU A 133 -0.17 13.46 -21.74
N HIS A 134 0.79 14.39 -21.75
CA HIS A 134 1.47 14.84 -22.96
C HIS A 134 2.22 13.69 -23.63
N ALA A 135 3.03 12.94 -22.87
CA ALA A 135 3.75 11.77 -23.38
C ALA A 135 2.79 10.73 -23.97
N LEU A 136 1.67 10.43 -23.29
CA LEU A 136 0.65 9.51 -23.79
C LEU A 136 0.00 9.99 -25.10
N LYS A 137 -0.32 11.29 -25.21
CA LYS A 137 -0.88 11.88 -26.44
C LYS A 137 0.05 11.74 -27.65
N HIS A 138 1.35 11.62 -27.43
CA HIS A 138 2.37 11.44 -28.48
C HIS A 138 2.80 9.98 -28.65
N GLY A 139 2.18 9.03 -27.96
CA GLY A 139 2.51 7.60 -28.05
C GLY A 139 3.78 7.20 -27.28
N GLU A 140 4.32 8.08 -26.44
CA GLU A 140 5.55 7.85 -25.65
C GLU A 140 5.24 7.09 -24.36
N VAL A 141 4.76 5.85 -24.50
CA VAL A 141 4.25 5.04 -23.38
C VAL A 141 5.31 4.81 -22.28
N GLN A 142 6.58 4.62 -22.64
CA GLN A 142 7.64 4.40 -21.63
C GLN A 142 7.97 5.69 -20.86
N GLN A 143 7.93 6.86 -21.50
CA GLN A 143 8.11 8.13 -20.82
C GLN A 143 6.97 8.37 -19.82
N ALA A 144 5.73 8.22 -20.27
CA ALA A 144 4.57 8.34 -19.39
C ALA A 144 4.64 7.38 -18.19
N ARG A 145 5.08 6.13 -18.42
CA ARG A 145 5.27 5.15 -17.35
C ARG A 145 6.28 5.60 -16.30
N HIS A 146 7.38 6.23 -16.71
CA HIS A 146 8.38 6.75 -15.76
C HIS A 146 7.81 7.87 -14.88
N VAL A 147 7.04 8.78 -15.46
CA VAL A 147 6.37 9.86 -14.71
C VAL A 147 5.32 9.28 -13.75
N LEU A 148 4.43 8.41 -14.25
CA LEU A 148 3.35 7.81 -13.46
C LEU A 148 3.86 6.94 -12.32
N ALA A 149 5.01 6.27 -12.48
CA ALA A 149 5.61 5.47 -11.42
C ALA A 149 5.99 6.29 -10.18
N LEU A 150 6.09 7.62 -10.30
CA LEU A 150 6.43 8.54 -9.21
C LEU A 150 5.20 9.23 -8.61
N LEU A 151 4.06 9.22 -9.31
CA LEU A 151 2.80 9.83 -8.89
C LEU A 151 2.00 8.91 -7.94
N ALA A 152 2.60 8.55 -6.81
CA ALA A 152 1.96 7.72 -5.80
C ALA A 152 2.25 8.25 -4.38
N SER A 153 1.17 8.44 -3.61
CA SER A 153 1.22 8.74 -2.17
C SER A 153 0.22 7.84 -1.43
N GLU A 154 0.68 6.67 -1.03
CA GLU A 154 -0.16 5.56 -0.56
C GLU A 154 0.58 4.55 0.30
N ILE A 155 -0.20 3.84 1.11
CA ILE A 155 0.19 2.58 1.73
C ILE A 155 -0.45 1.46 0.92
N VAL A 156 0.34 0.51 0.47
CA VAL A 156 -0.13 -0.70 -0.21
C VAL A 156 0.10 -1.89 0.71
N ILE A 157 -0.99 -2.50 1.18
CA ILE A 157 -0.94 -3.77 1.89
C ILE A 157 -1.11 -4.88 0.87
N VAL A 158 -0.07 -5.66 0.69
CA VAL A 158 -0.06 -6.79 -0.23
C VAL A 158 -0.18 -8.07 0.57
N VAL A 159 -1.18 -8.87 0.21
CA VAL A 159 -1.39 -10.21 0.76
C VAL A 159 -1.09 -11.22 -0.32
N THR A 160 -0.16 -12.13 -0.05
CA THR A 160 0.12 -13.28 -0.92
C THR A 160 -0.81 -14.42 -0.54
N ASN A 161 -1.40 -15.08 -1.54
CA ASN A 161 -2.42 -16.10 -1.33
C ASN A 161 -2.16 -17.37 -2.15
N ILE A 162 -2.56 -18.51 -1.60
CA ILE A 162 -2.69 -19.77 -2.34
C ILE A 162 -4.08 -19.83 -3.01
N PRO A 163 -4.17 -20.00 -4.34
CA PRO A 163 -5.46 -20.21 -5.00
C PRO A 163 -5.96 -21.64 -4.76
N LEU A 164 -6.97 -21.79 -3.90
CA LEU A 164 -7.46 -23.10 -3.44
C LEU A 164 -8.17 -23.91 -4.54
N ALA A 165 -8.63 -23.27 -5.61
CA ALA A 165 -9.27 -23.95 -6.73
C ALA A 165 -8.28 -24.73 -7.63
N SER A 166 -7.02 -24.30 -7.71
CA SER A 166 -6.04 -24.84 -8.67
C SER A 166 -4.79 -25.39 -8.00
N TYR A 167 -4.29 -24.75 -6.94
CA TYR A 167 -3.04 -25.12 -6.30
C TYR A 167 -3.04 -26.54 -5.71
N PRO A 168 -4.08 -27.02 -5.00
CA PRO A 168 -4.11 -28.39 -4.48
C PRO A 168 -4.05 -29.44 -5.59
N ALA A 169 -4.75 -29.20 -6.71
CA ALA A 169 -4.71 -30.10 -7.85
C ALA A 169 -3.32 -30.12 -8.52
N ALA A 170 -2.68 -28.95 -8.64
CA ALA A 170 -1.32 -28.85 -9.15
C ALA A 170 -0.32 -29.64 -8.30
N VAL A 171 -0.37 -29.51 -6.97
CA VAL A 171 0.47 -30.29 -6.03
C VAL A 171 0.25 -31.79 -6.21
N LYS A 172 -1.01 -32.25 -6.27
CA LYS A 172 -1.34 -33.68 -6.48
C LYS A 172 -0.80 -34.21 -7.82
N SER A 173 -0.79 -33.38 -8.87
CA SER A 173 -0.31 -33.79 -10.20
C SER A 173 1.20 -34.06 -10.26
N VAL A 174 1.98 -33.61 -9.27
CA VAL A 174 3.42 -33.85 -9.18
C VAL A 174 3.74 -35.29 -8.76
N VAL A 175 2.88 -35.91 -7.94
CA VAL A 175 3.12 -37.23 -7.36
C VAL A 175 3.39 -38.31 -8.42
N PRO A 176 2.57 -38.47 -9.48
CA PRO A 176 2.85 -39.46 -10.52
C PRO A 176 4.17 -39.25 -11.26
N LEU A 177 4.66 -38.01 -11.36
CA LEU A 177 5.95 -37.71 -12.01
C LEU A 177 7.11 -38.23 -11.15
N ILE A 178 7.01 -38.07 -9.83
CA ILE A 178 8.00 -38.60 -8.88
C ILE A 178 8.02 -40.13 -8.92
N ASP A 179 6.85 -40.77 -8.92
CA ASP A 179 6.72 -42.23 -8.99
C ASP A 179 7.32 -42.81 -10.29
N GLN A 180 7.22 -42.06 -11.39
CA GLN A 180 7.82 -42.41 -12.68
C GLN A 180 9.33 -42.09 -12.77
N GLY A 181 9.92 -41.53 -11.72
CA GLY A 181 11.32 -41.08 -11.71
C GLY A 181 11.59 -39.84 -12.56
N LYS A 182 10.55 -39.13 -13.00
CA LYS A 182 10.65 -37.90 -13.82
C LYS A 182 10.88 -36.68 -12.93
N ILE A 183 12.01 -36.67 -12.23
CA ILE A 183 12.30 -35.68 -11.17
C ILE A 183 12.35 -34.25 -11.70
N GLU A 184 12.94 -34.00 -12.88
CA GLU A 184 12.99 -32.65 -13.44
C GLU A 184 11.61 -32.14 -13.86
N GLU A 185 10.75 -33.00 -14.42
CA GLU A 185 9.35 -32.66 -14.73
C GLU A 185 8.57 -32.36 -13.44
N ALA A 186 8.79 -33.16 -12.38
CA ALA A 186 8.16 -32.95 -11.07
C ALA A 186 8.56 -31.61 -10.45
N LYS A 187 9.85 -31.26 -10.51
CA LYS A 187 10.37 -29.96 -10.04
C LYS A 187 9.77 -28.80 -10.82
N ALA A 188 9.75 -28.88 -12.15
CA ALA A 188 9.17 -27.85 -12.99
C ALA A 188 7.67 -27.66 -12.71
N ALA A 189 6.91 -28.75 -12.53
CA ALA A 189 5.50 -28.70 -12.17
C ALA A 189 5.27 -28.06 -10.79
N LEU A 190 6.10 -28.40 -9.80
CA LEU A 190 6.00 -27.83 -8.44
C LEU A 190 6.40 -26.35 -8.41
N GLN A 191 7.42 -25.96 -9.18
CA GLN A 191 7.80 -24.55 -9.38
C GLN A 191 6.68 -23.77 -10.09
N ALA A 192 6.04 -24.37 -11.10
CA ALA A 192 4.89 -23.77 -11.76
C ALA A 192 3.75 -23.55 -10.77
N ALA A 193 3.45 -24.53 -9.89
CA ALA A 193 2.47 -24.37 -8.81
C ALA A 193 2.82 -23.21 -7.86
N LEU A 194 4.08 -23.13 -7.39
CA LEU A 194 4.57 -22.02 -6.57
C LEU A 194 4.48 -20.65 -7.28
N SER A 195 4.55 -20.63 -8.60
CA SER A 195 4.42 -19.42 -9.42
C SER A 195 2.96 -19.00 -9.65
N THR A 196 1.98 -19.79 -9.18
CA THR A 196 0.55 -19.45 -9.26
C THR A 196 0.02 -18.69 -8.04
N LEU A 197 0.87 -18.40 -7.04
CA LEU A 197 0.47 -17.60 -5.89
C LEU A 197 -0.07 -16.24 -6.35
N VAL A 198 -1.14 -15.78 -5.72
CA VAL A 198 -1.87 -14.58 -6.12
C VAL A 198 -1.63 -13.49 -5.09
N GLU A 199 -1.18 -12.33 -5.55
CA GLU A 199 -1.16 -11.13 -4.72
C GLU A 199 -2.49 -10.38 -4.82
N THR A 200 -3.05 -10.02 -3.68
CA THR A 200 -4.17 -9.07 -3.58
C THR A 200 -3.67 -7.80 -2.91
N HIS A 201 -4.00 -6.65 -3.48
CA HIS A 201 -3.51 -5.35 -3.01
C HIS A 201 -4.65 -4.55 -2.38
N SER A 202 -4.40 -3.96 -1.22
CA SER A 202 -5.27 -2.98 -0.56
C SER A 202 -4.54 -1.65 -0.54
N VAL A 203 -5.06 -0.67 -1.28
CA VAL A 203 -4.46 0.66 -1.41
C VAL A 203 -5.14 1.62 -0.44
N HIS A 204 -4.33 2.30 0.36
CA HIS A 204 -4.78 3.29 1.33
C HIS A 204 -4.07 4.63 1.06
N PRO A 205 -4.77 5.63 0.50
CA PRO A 205 -4.15 6.90 0.14
C PRO A 205 -3.61 7.64 1.37
N LEU A 206 -2.31 7.95 1.36
CA LEU A 206 -1.66 8.68 2.45
C LEU A 206 -2.26 10.08 2.63
N PRO A 207 -2.57 10.86 1.57
CA PRO A 207 -3.15 12.18 1.76
C PRO A 207 -4.55 12.13 2.40
N ALA A 208 -5.38 11.13 2.05
CA ALA A 208 -6.68 10.95 2.71
C ALA A 208 -6.52 10.59 4.20
N LEU A 209 -5.57 9.71 4.52
CA LEU A 209 -5.25 9.35 5.91
C LEU A 209 -4.75 10.57 6.71
N ARG A 210 -3.83 11.35 6.14
CA ARG A 210 -3.32 12.59 6.73
C ARG A 210 -4.46 13.58 6.97
N ALA A 211 -5.34 13.80 5.99
CA ALA A 211 -6.51 14.66 6.14
C ALA A 211 -7.40 14.21 7.32
N ARG A 212 -7.67 12.90 7.44
CA ARG A 212 -8.45 12.35 8.57
C ARG A 212 -7.80 12.64 9.93
N LEU A 213 -6.48 12.49 10.03
CA LEU A 213 -5.72 12.74 11.26
C LEU A 213 -5.64 14.23 11.60
N LEU A 214 -5.45 15.08 10.60
CA LEU A 214 -5.49 16.54 10.74
C LEU A 214 -6.87 17.01 11.21
N LEU A 215 -7.96 16.46 10.67
CA LEU A 215 -9.32 16.76 11.13
C LEU A 215 -9.57 16.29 12.56
N LYS A 216 -9.03 15.14 12.96
CA LYS A 216 -9.11 14.67 14.35
C LYS A 216 -8.39 15.62 15.31
N ARG A 217 -7.26 16.21 14.91
CA ARG A 217 -6.57 17.25 15.70
C ARG A 217 -7.30 18.59 15.66
N ALA A 218 -7.93 18.93 14.54
CA ALA A 218 -8.75 20.13 14.43
C ALA A 218 -9.99 20.05 15.33
N GLU A 219 -10.56 18.85 15.50
CA GLU A 219 -11.75 18.63 16.33
C GLU A 219 -11.58 19.13 17.76
N THR A 220 -10.43 18.86 18.40
CA THR A 220 -10.19 19.31 19.78
C THR A 220 -10.20 20.83 19.90
N LEU A 221 -9.74 21.54 18.85
CA LEU A 221 -9.79 23.00 18.79
C LEU A 221 -11.18 23.51 18.40
N VAL A 222 -11.89 22.82 17.50
CA VAL A 222 -13.25 23.20 17.11
C VAL A 222 -14.22 23.10 18.28
N GLU A 223 -14.05 22.11 19.15
CA GLU A 223 -14.88 21.94 20.35
C GLU A 223 -14.55 22.94 21.46
N ASP A 224 -13.36 23.53 21.43
CA ASP A 224 -13.00 24.64 22.32
C ASP A 224 -13.71 25.93 21.87
N GLY A 225 -14.71 26.35 22.63
CA GLY A 225 -15.46 27.58 22.40
C GLY A 225 -14.77 28.85 22.91
N GLN A 226 -13.59 28.74 23.54
CA GLN A 226 -12.81 29.87 24.05
C GLN A 226 -11.35 29.82 23.55
N ARG A 227 -11.18 29.58 22.25
CA ARG A 227 -9.85 29.54 21.62
C ARG A 227 -9.11 30.87 21.73
N SER A 228 -7.82 30.77 22.05
CA SER A 228 -6.86 31.87 21.88
C SER A 228 -6.63 32.20 20.39
N GLU A 229 -6.01 33.34 20.11
CA GLU A 229 -5.59 33.71 18.74
C GLU A 229 -4.67 32.65 18.12
N ALA A 230 -3.65 32.20 18.86
CA ALA A 230 -2.76 31.13 18.41
C ALA A 230 -3.51 29.81 18.15
N SER A 231 -4.52 29.48 18.97
CA SER A 231 -5.38 28.31 18.76
C SER A 231 -6.26 28.45 17.51
N ASN A 232 -6.70 29.67 17.17
CA ASN A 232 -7.45 29.96 15.94
C ASN A 232 -6.56 29.82 14.70
N GLU A 233 -5.37 30.41 14.70
CA GLU A 233 -4.39 30.27 13.61
C GLU A 233 -4.01 28.80 13.38
N ARG A 234 -3.80 28.07 14.48
CA ARG A 234 -3.51 26.64 14.42
C ARG A 234 -4.67 25.83 13.84
N LEU A 235 -5.90 26.11 14.24
CA LEU A 235 -7.09 25.46 13.67
C LEU A 235 -7.21 25.76 12.17
N GLU A 236 -7.02 27.00 11.77
CA GLU A 236 -7.05 27.39 10.36
C GLU A 236 -5.99 26.62 9.56
N THR A 237 -4.77 26.49 10.09
CA THR A 237 -3.68 25.73 9.49
C THR A 237 -4.07 24.26 9.32
N LEU A 238 -4.61 23.61 10.35
CA LEU A 238 -5.06 22.21 10.28
C LEU A 238 -6.17 22.00 9.23
N LEU A 239 -7.14 22.92 9.13
CA LEU A 239 -8.22 22.83 8.14
C LEU A 239 -7.76 23.17 6.72
N ASN A 240 -6.78 24.05 6.56
CA ASN A 240 -6.14 24.34 5.28
C ASN A 240 -5.35 23.12 4.79
N GLU A 241 -4.55 22.52 5.66
CA GLU A 241 -3.72 21.36 5.31
C GLU A 241 -4.56 20.10 5.10
N ALA A 242 -5.62 19.88 5.89
CA ALA A 242 -6.56 18.79 5.60
C ALA A 242 -7.19 18.94 4.21
N ARG A 243 -7.50 20.16 3.78
CA ARG A 243 -8.01 20.43 2.44
C ARG A 243 -6.95 20.16 1.37
N GLN A 244 -5.73 20.66 1.55
CA GLN A 244 -4.61 20.44 0.61
C GLN A 244 -4.28 18.95 0.44
N GLN A 245 -4.32 18.17 1.52
CA GLN A 245 -4.14 16.72 1.44
C GLN A 245 -5.29 16.04 0.66
N LEU A 246 -6.52 16.53 0.75
CA LEU A 246 -7.62 16.00 -0.07
C LEU A 246 -7.50 16.42 -1.54
N GLU A 247 -7.04 17.64 -1.83
CA GLU A 247 -6.73 18.10 -3.19
C GLU A 247 -5.60 17.25 -3.82
N MET A 248 -4.55 16.95 -3.04
CA MET A 248 -3.51 16.00 -3.43
C MET A 248 -4.08 14.60 -3.72
N ALA A 249 -5.00 14.09 -2.88
CA ALA A 249 -5.64 12.80 -3.13
C ALA A 249 -6.48 12.78 -4.42
N GLU A 250 -7.18 13.89 -4.72
CA GLU A 250 -7.93 14.05 -5.97
C GLU A 250 -6.99 14.06 -7.18
N LEU A 251 -5.91 14.84 -7.13
CA LEU A 251 -4.94 14.96 -8.24
C LEU A 251 -4.24 13.63 -8.54
N LEU A 252 -3.92 12.86 -7.49
CA LEU A 252 -3.34 11.52 -7.64
C LEU A 252 -4.35 10.46 -8.10
N GLY A 253 -5.62 10.83 -8.28
CA GLY A 253 -6.63 9.96 -8.88
C GLY A 253 -7.26 8.93 -7.93
N TYR A 254 -7.13 9.11 -6.61
CA TYR A 254 -7.74 8.18 -5.63
C TYR A 254 -9.26 8.31 -5.50
N GLY A 255 -9.86 9.25 -6.21
CA GLY A 255 -11.30 9.43 -6.35
C GLY A 255 -11.60 10.40 -7.48
N LYS A 256 -12.87 10.60 -7.79
CA LYS A 256 -13.28 11.57 -8.82
C LYS A 256 -13.60 12.90 -8.16
N LYS A 257 -13.49 13.98 -8.91
CA LYS A 257 -13.89 15.33 -8.49
C LYS A 257 -15.23 15.38 -7.75
N LYS A 258 -16.26 14.72 -8.28
CA LYS A 258 -17.60 14.63 -7.67
C LYS A 258 -17.63 13.98 -6.27
N ASP A 259 -16.64 13.16 -5.96
CA ASP A 259 -16.51 12.47 -4.68
C ASP A 259 -15.84 13.40 -3.63
N PHE A 260 -14.97 14.31 -4.08
CA PHE A 260 -14.28 15.30 -3.24
C PHE A 260 -15.03 16.63 -3.07
N GLU A 261 -15.82 17.05 -4.06
CA GLU A 261 -16.64 18.28 -4.00
C GLU A 261 -17.45 18.43 -2.70
N PRO A 262 -18.16 17.40 -2.21
CA PRO A 262 -18.85 17.46 -0.92
C PRO A 262 -17.92 17.68 0.27
N LEU A 263 -16.73 17.08 0.27
CA LEU A 263 -15.74 17.27 1.34
C LEU A 263 -15.25 18.71 1.39
N TYR A 264 -14.97 19.32 0.22
CA TYR A 264 -14.55 20.71 0.14
C TYR A 264 -15.64 21.68 0.60
N ALA A 265 -16.90 21.40 0.24
CA ALA A 265 -18.03 22.21 0.69
C ALA A 265 -18.17 22.18 2.22
N GLU A 266 -18.06 21.00 2.84
CA GLU A 266 -18.11 20.88 4.30
C GLU A 266 -16.93 21.56 4.99
N LEU A 267 -15.70 21.37 4.52
CA LEU A 267 -14.54 22.08 5.08
C LEU A 267 -14.69 23.59 4.98
N LYS A 268 -15.26 24.10 3.88
CA LYS A 268 -15.53 25.54 3.73
C LYS A 268 -16.57 26.01 4.76
N LYS A 269 -17.65 25.26 4.98
CA LYS A 269 -18.65 25.58 6.00
C LYS A 269 -18.04 25.59 7.40
N VAL A 270 -17.20 24.61 7.72
CA VAL A 270 -16.51 24.54 9.02
C VAL A 270 -15.64 25.78 9.23
N LYS A 271 -14.79 26.12 8.25
CA LYS A 271 -13.94 27.32 8.31
C LYS A 271 -14.74 28.60 8.56
N GLN A 272 -15.87 28.75 7.86
CA GLN A 272 -16.77 29.91 8.06
C GLN A 272 -17.35 29.97 9.47
N LYS A 273 -17.75 28.82 10.03
CA LYS A 273 -18.30 28.76 11.39
C LYS A 273 -17.23 29.03 12.46
N THR A 274 -15.97 28.65 12.21
CA THR A 274 -14.87 28.80 13.18
C THR A 274 -14.18 30.17 13.12
N ALA A 275 -14.30 30.90 12.01
CA ALA A 275 -13.63 32.19 11.78
C ALA A 275 -13.99 33.28 12.81
N GLY A 276 -15.17 33.21 13.43
CA GLY A 276 -15.60 34.15 14.48
C GLY A 276 -15.26 33.72 15.90
N GLY A 277 -14.32 32.79 16.09
CA GLY A 277 -14.06 32.16 17.40
C GLY A 277 -15.13 31.15 17.83
N GLY A 278 -16.11 30.87 16.96
CA GLY A 278 -17.16 29.90 17.22
C GLY A 278 -16.62 28.47 17.36
N GLY A 279 -17.17 27.74 18.32
CA GLY A 279 -16.86 26.34 18.55
C GLY A 279 -18.12 25.53 18.82
N GLY A 280 -18.06 24.24 18.51
CA GLY A 280 -19.21 23.35 18.71
C GLY A 280 -18.89 21.89 18.43
N LYS A 281 -19.46 21.02 19.27
CA LYS A 281 -19.36 19.57 19.10
C LYS A 281 -19.99 19.12 17.80
N GLY A 282 -19.34 18.17 17.14
CA GLY A 282 -19.81 17.54 15.91
C GLY A 282 -19.77 18.40 14.65
N TRP A 283 -19.16 19.58 14.70
CA TRP A 283 -19.02 20.42 13.50
C TRP A 283 -18.17 19.78 12.39
N LEU A 284 -17.28 18.84 12.75
CA LEU A 284 -16.48 18.05 11.82
C LEU A 284 -17.07 16.67 11.48
N ASP A 285 -18.19 16.27 12.09
CA ASP A 285 -18.72 14.91 11.93
C ASP A 285 -19.12 14.60 10.50
N GLU A 286 -19.74 15.57 9.82
CA GLU A 286 -20.18 15.37 8.45
C GLU A 286 -18.99 15.18 7.48
N VAL A 287 -17.92 15.98 7.60
CA VAL A 287 -16.72 15.81 6.75
C VAL A 287 -15.98 14.51 7.08
N LYS A 288 -15.83 14.15 8.36
CA LYS A 288 -15.22 12.88 8.78
C LYS A 288 -16.02 11.68 8.24
N ALA A 289 -17.34 11.72 8.36
CA ALA A 289 -18.21 10.64 7.88
C ALA A 289 -18.16 10.48 6.36
N LYS A 290 -18.16 11.59 5.60
CA LYS A 290 -17.99 11.53 4.14
C LYS A 290 -16.61 10.99 3.77
N LEU A 291 -15.55 11.40 4.48
CA LEU A 291 -14.19 10.94 4.21
C LEU A 291 -14.05 9.43 4.47
N SER A 292 -14.57 8.93 5.59
CA SER A 292 -14.59 7.49 5.91
C SER A 292 -15.50 6.66 5.03
N LYS A 293 -16.46 7.27 4.33
CA LYS A 293 -17.25 6.55 3.32
C LYS A 293 -16.50 6.43 2.00
N LEU A 294 -15.61 7.37 1.72
CA LEU A 294 -14.81 7.40 0.51
C LEU A 294 -13.58 6.48 0.60
N PHE A 295 -13.00 6.32 1.80
CA PHE A 295 -11.79 5.54 2.07
C PHE A 295 -11.89 4.68 3.34
#